data_AF-A0A9E5FD48-F1
#
_entry.id   AF-A0A9E5FD48-F1
#
_cell.length_a   1.000
_cell.length_b   1.000
_cell.length_c   1.000
_cell.angle_alpha   90.00
_cell.angle_beta   90.00
_cell.angle_gamma   90.00
#
_symmetry.space_group_name_H-M   'P 1'
#
loop_
_entity.id
_entity.type
_entity.pdbx_description
1 polymer ?
#
loop_
_entity_poly.entity_id
_entity_poly.type
_entity_poly.pdbx_seq_one_letter_code
_entity_poly.pdbx_strand_id
1 'polypeptide(L)'
;HIAPRNLTAASLQYLGKPLENAHDALADSRCVMDLLPAMIQTENALPQTMAGLAELTDQILSERKVSEGPDGDYYFRFGKHSGRSFKEVLALEPSYMKWCASQEGMGKRVTELFKTAYANHKNRQGG
;
A
#
# COMPACT_ATOMS: atom_id res chain seq x y z
N HIS A 1 -1.92 -24.48 18.24
CA HIS A 1 -2.11 -24.87 16.82
C HIS A 1 -2.27 -23.60 16.00
N ILE A 2 -1.46 -23.42 14.96
CA ILE A 2 -1.66 -22.33 13.98
C ILE A 2 -2.63 -22.87 12.93
N ALA A 3 -3.80 -22.25 12.78
CA ALA A 3 -4.75 -22.61 11.73
C ALA A 3 -4.13 -22.33 10.34
N PRO A 4 -4.45 -23.14 9.31
CA PRO A 4 -3.91 -22.93 7.97
C PRO A 4 -4.36 -21.58 7.39
N ARG A 5 -3.47 -20.92 6.62
CA ARG A 5 -3.74 -19.62 6.00
C ARG A 5 -4.53 -19.77 4.70
N ASN A 6 -5.76 -20.26 4.79
CA ASN A 6 -6.67 -20.42 3.66
C ASN A 6 -8.09 -19.92 4.00
N LEU A 7 -8.89 -19.71 2.95
CA LEU A 7 -10.24 -19.14 3.08
C LEU A 7 -11.18 -20.04 3.90
N THR A 8 -11.06 -21.36 3.77
CA THR A 8 -11.87 -22.33 4.54
C THR A 8 -11.65 -22.20 6.04
N ALA A 9 -10.39 -22.09 6.49
CA ALA A 9 -10.06 -21.93 7.89
C ALA A 9 -10.52 -20.57 8.44
N ALA A 10 -10.39 -19.50 7.65
CA ALA A 10 -10.88 -18.19 8.01
C ALA A 10 -12.42 -18.18 8.12
N SER A 11 -13.13 -18.79 7.16
CA SER A 11 -14.59 -18.94 7.21
C SER A 11 -15.02 -19.66 8.49
N LEU A 12 -14.36 -20.76 8.83
CA LEU A 12 -14.68 -21.51 10.05
C LEU A 12 -14.43 -20.67 11.31
N GLN A 13 -13.32 -19.92 11.35
CA GLN A 13 -12.95 -19.11 12.50
C GLN A 13 -13.89 -17.91 12.73
N TYR A 14 -14.20 -17.16 11.67
CA TYR A 14 -14.90 -15.88 11.78
C TYR A 14 -16.41 -15.98 11.49
N LEU A 15 -16.83 -16.93 10.65
CA LEU A 15 -18.25 -17.12 10.29
C LEU A 15 -18.88 -18.35 10.97
N GLY A 16 -18.07 -19.20 11.60
CA GLY A 16 -18.54 -20.44 12.25
C GLY A 16 -19.02 -21.52 11.29
N LYS A 17 -18.80 -21.35 9.98
CA LYS A 17 -19.22 -22.28 8.91
C LYS A 17 -18.04 -22.61 7.97
N PRO A 18 -17.91 -23.86 7.51
CA PRO A 18 -16.92 -24.18 6.48
C PRO A 18 -17.32 -23.55 5.13
N LEU A 19 -16.33 -23.36 4.27
CA LEU A 19 -16.55 -22.94 2.88
C LEU A 19 -17.06 -24.13 2.05
N GLU A 20 -18.30 -24.06 1.60
CA GLU A 20 -18.88 -25.02 0.65
C GLU A 20 -18.50 -24.66 -0.79
N ASN A 21 -18.25 -25.67 -1.64
CA ASN A 21 -17.80 -25.50 -3.03
C ASN A 21 -16.52 -24.66 -3.17
N ALA A 22 -15.54 -24.87 -2.28
CA ALA A 22 -14.23 -24.24 -2.38
C ALA A 22 -13.64 -24.45 -3.79
N HIS A 23 -13.02 -23.40 -4.34
CA HIS A 23 -12.54 -23.30 -5.73
C HIS A 23 -13.61 -22.97 -6.79
N ASP A 24 -14.87 -22.75 -6.40
CA ASP A 24 -15.83 -22.01 -7.23
C ASP A 24 -15.67 -20.50 -7.00
N ALA A 25 -15.42 -19.75 -8.07
CA ALA A 25 -15.13 -18.32 -7.97
C ALA A 25 -16.27 -17.50 -7.32
N LEU A 26 -17.52 -17.91 -7.52
CA LEU A 26 -18.67 -17.23 -6.94
C LEU A 26 -18.83 -17.57 -5.45
N ALA A 27 -18.65 -18.84 -5.08
CA ALA A 27 -18.64 -19.28 -3.69
C ALA A 27 -17.53 -18.59 -2.88
N ASP A 28 -16.31 -18.54 -3.43
CA ASP A 28 -15.17 -17.86 -2.81
C ASP A 28 -15.45 -16.35 -2.65
N SER A 29 -15.98 -15.70 -3.68
CA SER A 29 -16.31 -14.27 -3.64
C SER A 29 -17.36 -13.94 -2.57
N ARG A 30 -18.41 -14.76 -2.48
CA ARG A 30 -19.46 -14.60 -1.45
C ARG A 30 -18.92 -14.82 -0.05
N CYS A 31 -18.09 -15.85 0.13
CA CYS A 31 -17.43 -16.10 1.40
C CYS A 31 -16.56 -14.90 1.82
N VAL A 32 -15.81 -14.30 0.89
CA VAL A 32 -14.99 -13.12 1.20
C VAL A 32 -15.85 -11.92 1.58
N MET A 33 -17.00 -11.71 0.92
CA MET A 33 -17.92 -10.62 1.28
C MET A 33 -18.48 -10.74 2.70
N ASP A 34 -18.81 -11.96 3.14
CA ASP A 34 -19.27 -12.21 4.51
C ASP A 34 -18.10 -12.13 5.51
N LEU A 35 -16.94 -12.66 5.14
CA LEU A 35 -15.77 -12.82 5.99
C LEU A 35 -15.11 -11.48 6.33
N LEU A 36 -14.96 -10.58 5.36
CA LEU A 36 -14.22 -9.33 5.54
C LEU A 36 -14.82 -8.46 6.67
N PRO A 37 -16.13 -8.19 6.73
CA PRO A 37 -16.75 -7.48 7.86
C PRO A 37 -16.55 -8.19 9.20
N ALA A 38 -16.68 -9.53 9.24
CA ALA A 38 -16.50 -10.30 10.47
C ALA A 38 -15.06 -10.19 11.01
N MET A 39 -14.06 -10.25 10.11
CA MET A 39 -12.65 -10.03 10.48
C MET A 39 -12.42 -8.62 11.01
N ILE A 40 -12.96 -7.59 10.34
CA ILE A 40 -12.80 -6.20 10.76
C ILE A 40 -13.42 -5.98 12.16
N GLN A 41 -14.61 -6.53 12.43
CA GLN A 41 -15.30 -6.40 13.71
C GLN A 41 -14.56 -7.06 14.88
N THR A 42 -13.82 -8.14 14.62
CA THR A 42 -13.01 -8.79 15.67
C THR A 42 -11.73 -8.03 16.01
N GLU A 43 -11.26 -7.19 15.10
CA GLU A 43 -9.98 -6.49 15.21
C GLU A 43 -10.21 -5.02 15.58
N ASN A 44 -10.35 -4.74 16.88
CA ASN A 44 -10.61 -3.39 17.40
C ASN A 44 -9.55 -2.34 16.99
N ALA A 45 -8.34 -2.78 16.62
CA ALA A 45 -7.26 -1.90 16.16
C ALA A 45 -7.40 -1.47 14.69
N LEU A 46 -8.29 -2.10 13.91
CA LEU A 46 -8.51 -1.77 12.51
C LEU A 46 -9.64 -0.74 12.36
N PRO A 47 -9.53 0.18 11.38
CA PRO A 47 -10.63 1.04 11.00
C PRO A 47 -11.86 0.22 10.61
N GLN A 48 -13.02 0.59 11.17
CA GLN A 48 -14.29 -0.11 10.94
C GLN A 48 -15.04 0.39 9.71
N THR A 49 -14.42 1.24 8.88
CA THR A 49 -15.00 1.81 7.67
C THR A 49 -14.14 1.51 6.47
N MET A 50 -14.76 1.34 5.29
CA MET A 50 -14.03 1.15 4.03
C MET A 50 -13.09 2.30 3.71
N ALA A 51 -13.49 3.54 4.04
CA ALA A 51 -12.64 4.71 3.87
C ALA A 51 -11.39 4.63 4.76
N GLY A 52 -11.55 4.32 6.04
CA GLY A 52 -10.41 4.19 6.96
C GLY A 52 -9.49 3.02 6.60
N LEU A 53 -10.04 1.90 6.11
CA LEU A 53 -9.23 0.78 5.63
C LEU A 53 -8.46 1.15 4.36
N ALA A 54 -9.05 1.91 3.45
CA ALA A 54 -8.36 2.41 2.27
C ALA A 54 -7.21 3.36 2.64
N GLU A 55 -7.43 4.25 3.61
CA GLU A 55 -6.38 5.14 4.14
C GLU A 55 -5.24 4.38 4.81
N LEU A 56 -5.55 3.42 5.69
CA LEU A 56 -4.55 2.56 6.32
C LEU A 56 -3.75 1.77 5.28
N THR A 57 -4.44 1.24 4.26
CA THR A 57 -3.78 0.51 3.17
C THR A 57 -2.84 1.44 2.38
N ASP A 58 -3.28 2.66 2.05
CA ASP A 58 -2.43 3.65 1.38
C ASP A 58 -1.20 4.01 2.22
N GLN A 59 -1.37 4.17 3.53
CA GLN A 59 -0.27 4.42 4.47
C GLN A 59 0.74 3.27 4.46
N ILE A 60 0.28 2.02 4.67
CA ILE A 60 1.16 0.84 4.71
C ILE A 60 1.90 0.67 3.37
N LEU A 61 1.22 0.85 2.25
CA LEU A 61 1.85 0.77 0.92
C LEU A 61 2.86 1.89 0.71
N SER A 62 2.58 3.10 1.21
CA SER A 62 3.48 4.24 1.15
C SER A 62 4.76 3.98 1.95
N GLU A 63 4.64 3.51 3.19
CA GLU A 63 5.78 3.21 4.08
C GLU A 63 6.67 2.08 3.57
N ARG A 64 6.11 1.17 2.76
CA ARG A 64 6.87 0.12 2.06
C ARG A 64 7.65 0.66 0.87
N LYS A 65 7.31 1.83 0.35
CA LYS A 65 7.93 2.43 -0.83
C LYS A 65 8.91 3.54 -0.48
N VAL A 66 8.61 4.31 0.55
CA VAL A 66 9.40 5.48 0.90
C VAL A 66 9.57 5.54 2.41
N SER A 67 10.76 5.93 2.86
CA SER A 67 11.04 6.27 4.25
C SER A 67 11.66 7.65 4.34
N GLU A 68 11.34 8.40 5.39
CA GLU A 68 12.05 9.63 5.72
C GLU A 68 13.42 9.29 6.32
N GLY A 69 14.46 9.97 5.83
CA GLY A 69 15.82 9.86 6.32
C GLY A 69 16.15 10.92 7.39
N PRO A 70 17.26 10.75 8.11
CA PRO A 70 17.68 11.68 9.17
C PRO A 70 18.09 13.06 8.65
N ASP A 71 18.33 13.19 7.34
CA ASP A 71 18.65 14.42 6.63
C ASP A 71 17.40 15.21 6.16
N GLY A 72 16.21 14.73 6.53
CA GLY A 72 14.92 15.27 6.11
C GLY A 72 14.62 15.03 4.62
N ASP A 73 15.37 14.16 3.93
CA ASP A 73 15.05 13.70 2.58
C ASP A 73 14.29 12.38 2.62
N TYR A 74 13.64 12.03 1.52
CA TYR A 74 12.94 10.77 1.38
C TYR A 74 13.82 9.75 0.66
N TYR A 75 13.81 8.51 1.12
CA TYR A 75 14.58 7.41 0.58
C TYR A 75 13.67 6.39 -0.08
N PHE A 76 14.06 5.92 -1.26
CA PHE A 76 13.39 4.82 -1.93
C PHE A 76 13.61 3.51 -1.17
N ARG A 77 12.54 2.73 -1.00
CA ARG A 77 12.57 1.37 -0.45
C ARG A 77 12.20 0.30 -1.48
N PHE A 78 12.06 0.71 -2.73
CA PHE A 78 11.68 -0.16 -3.85
C PHE A 78 12.45 0.19 -5.12
N GLY A 79 12.36 -0.70 -6.11
CA GLY A 79 12.90 -0.48 -7.44
C GLY A 79 14.42 -0.40 -7.49
N LYS A 80 14.95 -0.03 -8.66
CA LYS A 80 16.40 0.03 -8.94
C LYS A 80 17.16 1.05 -8.09
N HIS A 81 16.46 2.04 -7.54
CA HIS A 81 17.03 3.11 -6.73
C HIS A 81 16.78 2.92 -5.23
N SER A 82 16.38 1.71 -4.79
CA SER A 82 16.23 1.38 -3.37
C SER A 82 17.49 1.72 -2.59
N GLY A 83 17.32 2.38 -1.44
CA GLY A 83 18.40 2.88 -0.59
C GLY A 83 18.94 4.26 -0.97
N ARG A 84 18.54 4.83 -2.10
CA ARG A 84 18.93 6.18 -2.52
C ARG A 84 17.92 7.24 -2.10
N SER A 85 18.38 8.47 -1.92
CA SER A 85 17.53 9.60 -1.57
C SER A 85 16.83 10.20 -2.79
N PHE A 86 15.73 10.92 -2.59
CA PHE A 86 15.01 11.62 -3.64
C PHE A 86 15.90 12.67 -4.29
N LYS A 87 16.69 13.42 -3.51
CA LYS A 87 17.67 14.38 -4.06
C LYS A 87 18.69 13.69 -4.96
N GLU A 88 19.23 12.55 -4.54
CA GLU A 88 20.22 11.79 -5.32
C GLU A 88 19.61 11.33 -6.66
N VAL A 89 18.45 10.67 -6.61
CA VAL A 89 17.80 10.14 -7.81
C VAL A 89 17.32 11.26 -8.74
N LEU A 90 16.85 12.38 -8.18
CA LEU A 90 16.44 13.54 -8.97
C LEU A 90 17.62 14.22 -9.68
N ALA A 91 18.83 14.18 -9.10
CA ALA A 91 20.05 14.66 -9.75
C ALA A 91 20.58 13.69 -10.82
N LEU A 92 20.50 12.38 -10.57
CA LEU A 92 21.01 11.35 -11.47
C LEU A 92 20.06 11.02 -12.62
N GLU A 93 18.76 10.89 -12.34
CA GLU A 93 17.75 10.43 -13.28
C GLU A 93 16.38 11.10 -13.04
N PRO A 94 16.23 12.40 -13.37
CA PRO A 94 14.97 13.14 -13.17
C PRO A 94 13.75 12.50 -13.84
N SER A 95 13.96 11.79 -14.96
CA SER A 95 12.92 11.05 -15.66
C SER A 95 12.32 9.92 -14.82
N TYR A 96 13.12 9.29 -13.95
CA TYR A 96 12.64 8.27 -13.02
C TYR A 96 11.67 8.85 -11.99
N MET A 97 11.98 10.03 -11.45
CA MET A 97 11.08 10.75 -10.53
C MET A 97 9.76 11.10 -11.22
N LYS A 98 9.81 11.52 -12.48
CA LYS A 98 8.60 11.78 -13.29
C LYS A 98 7.79 10.51 -13.55
N TRP A 99 8.44 9.39 -13.86
CA TRP A 99 7.77 8.09 -14.03
C TRP A 99 7.08 7.66 -12.72
N CYS A 100 7.77 7.77 -11.58
CA CYS A 100 7.20 7.47 -10.27
C CYS A 100 5.94 8.29 -9.98
N ALA A 101 5.96 9.60 -10.28
CA ALA A 101 4.83 10.50 -10.09
C ALA A 101 3.61 10.17 -10.98
N SER A 102 3.78 9.38 -12.05
CA SER A 102 2.70 8.98 -12.95
C SER A 102 2.19 7.55 -12.71
N GLN A 103 2.75 6.82 -11.74
CA GLN A 103 2.34 5.44 -11.47
C GLN A 103 1.14 5.39 -10.51
N GLU A 104 0.04 4.79 -10.95
CA GLU A 104 -1.19 4.66 -10.15
C GLU A 104 -0.98 3.86 -8.85
N GLY A 105 -0.07 2.88 -8.88
CA GLY A 105 0.18 2.01 -7.73
C GLY A 105 1.01 2.63 -6.60
N MET A 106 1.50 3.88 -6.71
CA MET A 106 2.41 4.47 -5.72
C MET A 106 1.76 4.81 -4.38
N GLY A 107 0.44 4.90 -4.35
CA GLY A 107 -0.29 5.46 -3.21
C GLY A 107 -0.32 6.98 -3.29
N LYS A 108 -1.34 7.59 -2.71
CA LYS A 108 -1.61 9.03 -2.83
C LYS A 108 -0.47 9.84 -2.22
N ARG A 109 -0.08 9.49 -0.98
CA ARG A 109 0.98 10.19 -0.25
C ARG A 109 2.31 10.20 -1.02
N VAL A 110 2.76 9.04 -1.48
CA VAL A 110 4.04 8.91 -2.20
C VAL A 110 4.00 9.61 -3.56
N THR A 111 2.88 9.52 -4.28
CA THR A 111 2.70 10.24 -5.55
C THR A 111 2.86 11.76 -5.36
N GLU A 112 2.24 12.32 -4.32
CA GLU A 112 2.38 13.76 -4.01
C GLU A 112 3.80 14.13 -3.61
N LEU A 113 4.49 13.31 -2.81
CA LEU A 113 5.92 13.52 -2.51
C LEU A 113 6.77 13.61 -3.77
N PHE A 114 6.56 12.72 -4.75
CA PHE A 114 7.27 12.77 -6.03
C PHE A 114 6.96 14.03 -6.84
N LYS A 115 5.69 14.44 -6.91
CA LYS A 115 5.29 15.66 -7.62
C LYS A 115 5.92 16.91 -7.00
N THR A 116 5.87 17.03 -5.67
CA THR A 116 6.47 18.15 -4.94
C THR A 116 7.99 18.20 -5.14
N ALA A 117 8.67 17.06 -4.99
CA ALA A 117 10.12 16.98 -5.21
C ALA A 117 10.52 17.40 -6.64
N TYR A 118 9.80 16.89 -7.65
CA TYR A 118 10.06 17.21 -9.05
C TYR A 118 9.78 18.68 -9.39
N ALA A 119 8.66 19.25 -8.92
CA ALA A 119 8.30 20.65 -9.14
C ALA A 119 9.35 21.61 -8.53
N ASN A 120 9.80 21.33 -7.30
CA ASN A 120 10.82 22.13 -6.62
C ASN A 120 12.17 22.12 -7.36
N HIS A 121 12.53 21.01 -8.02
CA HIS A 121 13.74 20.95 -8.83
C HIS A 121 13.62 21.74 -10.13
N LYS A 122 12.48 21.64 -10.84
CA LYS A 122 12.25 22.40 -12.07
C LYS A 122 12.33 23.91 -11.83
N ASN A 123 11.79 24.40 -10.71
CA ASN A 123 11.83 25.81 -10.35
C ASN A 123 13.24 26.33 -10.05
N ARG A 124 14.17 25.47 -9.60
CA ARG A 124 15.57 25.83 -9.31
C ARG A 124 16.49 25.84 -10.53
N GLN A 125 16.09 25.19 -11.63
CA GLN A 125 16.86 25.14 -12.88
C GLN A 125 16.44 26.22 -13.90
N GLY A 126 15.32 26.92 -13.64
CA GLY A 126 14.72 27.91 -14.54
C GLY A 126 14.85 29.37 -14.09
N GLY A 127 15.65 29.64 -13.06
CA GLY A 127 16.04 30.99 -12.62
C GLY A 127 17.55 31.09 -12.55
#